data_AF-B9TBG7-F1
#
_entry.id   AF-B9TBG7-F1
#
_cell.length_a   1.000
_cell.length_b   1.000
_cell.length_c   1.000
_cell.angle_alpha   90.00
_cell.angle_beta   90.00
_cell.angle_gamma   90.00
#
_symmetry.space_group_name_H-M   'P 1'
#
loop_
_entity.id
_entity.type
_entity.pdbx_description
1 polymer ?
#
loop_
_entity_poly.entity_id
_entity_poly.type
_entity_poly.pdbx_seq_one_letter_code
_entity_poly.pdbx_strand_id
1 'polypeptide(L)'
;MAITNAPKTEKLTGVVRTVTYHNEENGYFVVKVDVNGKEKTVTGSTPVIHVGELLTVTGSWASSKWGPQLKASKVELSVPSDLEGIEKYLANAIEGVGKGYAKKLVQALGAEVFQVIEEEPERLRAIK
;
A
#
# COMPACT_ATOMS: atom_id res chain seq x y z
N MET A 1 37.63 6.48 -21.34
CA MET A 1 36.22 6.40 -21.74
C MET A 1 35.62 5.15 -21.09
N ALA A 2 34.72 5.30 -20.13
CA ALA A 2 33.94 4.20 -19.58
C ALA A 2 32.50 4.71 -19.40
N ILE A 3 31.62 4.34 -20.33
CA ILE A 3 30.18 4.53 -20.17
C ILE A 3 29.68 3.41 -19.25
N THR A 4 29.65 3.68 -17.95
CA THR A 4 28.96 2.80 -17.00
C THR A 4 27.46 2.93 -17.25
N ASN A 5 26.92 2.07 -18.11
CA ASN A 5 25.49 1.97 -18.35
C ASN A 5 24.85 1.22 -17.18
N ALA A 6 24.79 1.88 -16.01
CA ALA A 6 24.02 1.38 -14.89
C ALA A 6 22.53 1.43 -15.29
N PRO A 7 21.74 0.36 -15.08
CA PRO A 7 20.31 0.44 -15.31
C PRO A 7 19.75 1.58 -14.47
N LYS A 8 19.10 2.56 -15.12
CA LYS A 8 18.54 3.74 -14.45
C LYS A 8 17.45 3.28 -13.48
N THR A 9 17.80 3.15 -12.21
CA THR A 9 16.85 2.86 -11.15
C THR A 9 16.18 4.16 -10.72
N GLU A 10 14.86 4.12 -10.63
CA GLU A 10 14.01 5.22 -10.18
C GLU A 10 13.37 4.83 -8.85
N LYS A 11 13.33 5.79 -7.93
CA LYS A 11 12.63 5.67 -6.65
C LYS A 11 11.25 6.31 -6.78
N LEU A 12 10.23 5.58 -6.37
CA LEU A 12 8.84 6.01 -6.41
C LEU A 12 8.22 5.76 -5.03
N THR A 13 7.55 6.77 -4.48
CA THR A 13 6.81 6.67 -3.22
C THR A 13 5.38 7.11 -3.49
N GLY A 14 4.41 6.32 -3.04
CA GLY A 14 3.00 6.64 -3.19
C GLY A 14 2.09 5.66 -2.47
N VAL A 15 0.79 5.92 -2.50
CA VAL A 15 -0.19 5.11 -1.76
C VAL A 15 -0.76 4.01 -2.65
N VAL A 16 -0.79 2.77 -2.17
CA VAL A 16 -1.42 1.65 -2.88
C VAL A 16 -2.92 1.91 -2.98
N ARG A 17 -3.40 2.17 -4.19
CA ARG A 17 -4.85 2.38 -4.46
C ARG A 17 -5.57 1.08 -4.75
N THR A 18 -4.89 0.14 -5.39
CA THR A 18 -5.50 -1.11 -5.82
C THR A 18 -4.45 -2.21 -5.88
N VAL A 19 -4.74 -3.34 -5.24
CA VAL A 19 -3.99 -4.59 -5.45
C VAL A 19 -4.67 -5.35 -6.58
N THR A 20 -4.05 -5.38 -7.76
CA THR A 20 -4.62 -6.06 -8.95
C THR A 20 -4.38 -7.55 -8.89
N TYR A 21 -3.21 -7.94 -8.38
CA TYR A 21 -2.82 -9.31 -8.16
C TYR A 21 -1.82 -9.36 -7.01
N HIS A 22 -1.95 -10.35 -6.15
CA HIS A 22 -0.95 -10.70 -5.15
C HIS A 22 -0.93 -12.23 -5.05
N ASN A 23 0.26 -12.80 -5.05
CA ASN A 23 0.49 -14.21 -4.86
C ASN A 23 1.12 -14.38 -3.47
N GLU A 24 0.39 -15.03 -2.57
CA GLU A 24 0.81 -15.20 -1.18
C GLU A 24 1.97 -16.22 -1.03
N GLU A 25 2.14 -17.15 -1.98
CA GLU A 25 3.19 -18.17 -1.93
C GLU A 25 4.58 -17.61 -2.23
N ASN A 26 4.70 -16.71 -3.22
CA ASN A 26 5.98 -16.12 -3.63
C ASN A 26 6.07 -14.60 -3.40
N GLY A 27 5.02 -14.00 -2.84
CA GLY A 27 4.90 -12.58 -2.56
C GLY A 27 4.77 -11.69 -3.80
N TYR A 28 4.67 -12.24 -5.01
CA TYR A 28 4.62 -11.43 -6.23
C TYR A 28 3.34 -10.59 -6.26
N PHE A 29 3.46 -9.30 -6.57
CA PHE A 29 2.33 -8.40 -6.68
C PHE A 29 2.32 -7.58 -7.95
N VAL A 30 1.12 -7.16 -8.32
CA VAL A 30 0.84 -6.12 -9.32
C VAL A 30 -0.13 -5.14 -8.66
N VAL A 31 0.33 -3.91 -8.42
CA VAL A 31 -0.46 -2.89 -7.74
C VAL A 31 -0.49 -1.58 -8.52
N LYS A 32 -1.57 -0.82 -8.31
CA LYS A 32 -1.65 0.59 -8.70
C LYS A 32 -1.31 1.45 -7.50
N VAL A 33 -0.34 2.33 -7.69
CA VAL A 33 0.14 3.28 -6.69
C VAL A 33 -0.19 4.68 -7.15
N ASP A 34 -0.85 5.46 -6.29
CA ASP A 34 -1.03 6.89 -6.52
C ASP A 34 0.23 7.64 -6.09
N VAL A 35 0.85 8.32 -7.05
CA VAL A 35 2.03 9.14 -6.85
C VAL A 35 1.66 10.57 -7.22
N ASN A 36 1.40 11.39 -6.20
CA ASN A 36 0.98 12.78 -6.38
C ASN A 36 -0.24 12.92 -7.31
N GLY A 37 -1.27 12.09 -7.12
CA GLY A 37 -2.50 12.12 -7.93
C GLY A 37 -2.38 11.44 -9.30
N LYS A 38 -1.27 10.78 -9.59
CA LYS A 38 -1.07 9.99 -10.82
C LYS A 38 -0.91 8.52 -10.47
N GLU A 39 -1.81 7.70 -11.01
CA GLU A 39 -1.71 6.25 -10.88
C GLU A 39 -0.55 5.70 -11.72
N LYS A 40 0.29 4.88 -11.07
CA LYS A 40 1.40 4.15 -11.68
C LYS A 40 1.28 2.67 -11.33
N THR A 41 1.56 1.80 -12.30
CA THR A 41 1.58 0.36 -12.06
C THR A 41 2.96 -0.08 -11.58
N VAL A 42 3.00 -0.77 -10.45
CA VAL A 42 4.22 -1.26 -9.83
C VAL A 42 4.11 -2.78 -9.67
N THR A 43 5.21 -3.47 -9.96
CA THR A 43 5.36 -4.91 -9.79
C THR A 43 6.57 -5.20 -8.93
N GLY A 44 6.49 -6.22 -8.09
CA GLY A 44 7.57 -6.59 -7.18
C GLY A 44 7.20 -7.82 -6.38
N SER A 45 7.93 -8.07 -5.30
CA SER A 45 7.65 -9.17 -4.38
C SER A 45 7.70 -8.68 -2.94
N THR A 46 6.67 -9.00 -2.16
CA THR A 46 6.54 -8.72 -0.73
C THR A 46 5.61 -9.76 -0.09
N PRO A 47 5.87 -10.22 1.14
CA PRO A 47 5.01 -11.21 1.79
C PRO A 47 3.56 -10.71 1.95
N VAL A 48 3.37 -9.42 2.22
CA VAL A 48 2.05 -8.82 2.47
C VAL A 48 1.99 -7.46 1.79
N ILE A 49 0.85 -7.12 1.17
CA ILE A 49 0.56 -5.81 0.61
C ILE A 49 -0.94 -5.52 0.63
N HIS A 50 -1.32 -4.36 1.14
CA HIS A 50 -2.70 -3.93 1.31
C HIS A 50 -2.99 -2.60 0.63
N VAL A 51 -4.25 -2.41 0.26
CA VAL A 51 -4.75 -1.11 -0.20
C VAL A 51 -4.67 -0.11 0.95
N GLY A 52 -4.18 1.10 0.66
CA GLY A 52 -3.97 2.15 1.64
C GLY A 52 -2.53 2.24 2.12
N GLU A 53 -1.70 1.22 1.95
CA GLU A 53 -0.29 1.28 2.39
C GLU A 53 0.53 2.30 1.60
N LEU A 54 1.47 2.94 2.28
CA LEU A 54 2.50 3.76 1.65
C LEU A 54 3.58 2.82 1.11
N LEU A 55 3.66 2.73 -0.22
CA LEU A 55 4.60 1.91 -0.93
C LEU A 55 5.75 2.78 -1.47
N THR A 56 6.95 2.51 -0.99
CA THR A 56 8.20 3.05 -1.53
C THR A 56 8.94 1.94 -2.27
N VAL A 57 9.21 2.15 -3.54
CA VAL A 57 9.92 1.20 -4.39
C VAL A 57 11.10 1.85 -5.08
N THR A 58 12.15 1.06 -5.29
CA THR A 58 13.26 1.43 -6.17
C THR A 58 13.40 0.35 -7.24
N GLY A 59 13.38 0.76 -8.50
CA GLY A 59 13.31 -0.20 -9.61
C GLY A 59 13.50 0.44 -10.97
N SER A 60 13.29 -0.32 -12.02
CA SER A 60 13.43 0.15 -13.40
C SER A 60 12.11 0.04 -14.15
N TRP A 61 11.83 1.00 -15.03
CA TRP A 61 10.66 0.97 -15.88
C TRP A 61 10.80 -0.11 -16.94
N ALA A 62 9.78 -0.96 -17.05
CA ALA A 62 9.64 -1.95 -18.09
C ALA A 62 8.36 -1.66 -18.88
N SER A 63 8.42 -1.85 -20.20
CA SER A 63 7.23 -1.81 -21.03
C SER A 63 6.57 -3.19 -21.01
N SER A 64 5.27 -3.23 -20.74
CA SER A 64 4.46 -4.44 -20.74
C SER A 64 3.32 -4.29 -21.75
N LYS A 65 2.64 -5.40 -22.08
CA LYS A 65 1.48 -5.40 -22.99
C LYS A 65 0.34 -4.48 -22.51
N TRP A 66 0.31 -4.18 -21.21
CA TRP A 66 -0.69 -3.35 -20.54
C TRP A 66 -0.23 -1.90 -20.28
N GLY A 67 0.95 -1.52 -20.79
CA GLY A 67 1.55 -0.21 -20.58
C GLY A 67 2.83 -0.24 -19.71
N PRO A 68 3.36 0.93 -19.35
CA PRO A 68 4.58 1.04 -18.56
C PRO A 68 4.37 0.59 -17.12
N GLN A 69 5.20 -0.34 -16.64
CA GLN A 69 5.19 -0.86 -15.28
C GLN A 69 6.56 -0.64 -14.64
N LEU A 70 6.58 -0.22 -13.38
CA LEU A 70 7.82 -0.13 -12.62
C LEU A 70 8.10 -1.49 -11.99
N LYS A 71 9.24 -2.11 -12.37
CA LYS A 71 9.71 -3.35 -11.77
C LYS A 71 10.56 -3.03 -10.54
N ALA A 72 9.96 -3.11 -9.37
CA ALA A 72 10.61 -2.87 -8.10
C ALA A 72 11.66 -3.96 -7.82
N SER A 73 12.91 -3.53 -7.62
CA SER A 73 13.99 -4.37 -7.12
C SER A 73 14.12 -4.28 -5.60
N LYS A 74 13.70 -3.15 -5.01
CA LYS A 74 13.55 -2.96 -3.57
C LYS A 74 12.15 -2.44 -3.27
N VAL A 75 11.53 -3.00 -2.24
CA VAL A 75 10.17 -2.67 -1.78
C VAL A 75 10.24 -2.33 -0.29
N GLU A 76 9.66 -1.21 0.09
CA GLU A 76 9.52 -0.74 1.46
C GLU A 76 8.05 -0.35 1.65
N LEU A 77 7.36 -1.06 2.54
CA LEU A 77 5.96 -0.81 2.87
C LEU A 77 5.89 -0.12 4.23
N SER A 78 4.95 0.80 4.37
CA SER A 78 4.65 1.46 5.63
C SER A 78 3.15 1.69 5.74
N VAL A 79 2.63 1.57 6.96
CA VAL A 79 1.24 1.88 7.24
C VAL A 79 0.96 3.36 6.93
N PRO A 80 -0.20 3.69 6.35
CA PRO A 80 -0.56 5.07 6.08
C PRO A 80 -0.79 5.84 7.38
N SER A 81 -0.36 7.10 7.41
CA SER A 81 -0.72 8.05 8.47
C SER A 81 -1.94 8.91 8.12
N ASP A 82 -2.35 8.93 6.84
CA ASP A 82 -3.52 9.68 6.37
C ASP A 82 -4.82 8.95 6.68
N LEU A 83 -5.83 9.67 7.17
CA LEU A 83 -7.15 9.12 7.54
C LEU A 83 -7.79 8.29 6.42
N GLU A 84 -7.70 8.73 5.17
CA GLU A 84 -8.27 7.99 4.02
C GLU A 84 -7.50 6.68 3.76
N GLY A 85 -6.18 6.68 3.95
CA GLY A 85 -5.35 5.48 3.84
C GLY A 85 -5.65 4.49 4.96
N ILE A 86 -5.80 5.00 6.18
CA ILE A 86 -6.15 4.21 7.37
C ILE A 86 -7.53 3.56 7.21
N GLU A 87 -8.56 4.30 6.76
CA GLU A 87 -9.90 3.73 6.51
C GLU A 87 -9.82 2.56 5.52
N LYS A 88 -9.11 2.75 4.42
CA LYS A 88 -8.95 1.71 3.39
C LYS A 88 -8.15 0.52 3.88
N TYR A 89 -7.09 0.78 4.63
CA TYR A 89 -6.26 -0.25 5.22
C TYR A 89 -7.09 -1.12 6.17
N LEU A 90 -7.79 -0.52 7.12
CA LEU A 90 -8.67 -1.24 8.06
C LEU A 90 -9.72 -2.07 7.33
N ALA A 91 -10.33 -1.51 6.28
CA ALA A 91 -11.39 -2.17 5.52
C ALA A 91 -10.93 -3.39 4.70
N ASN A 92 -9.63 -3.52 4.40
CA ASN A 92 -9.09 -4.59 3.54
C ASN A 92 -8.13 -5.52 4.30
N ALA A 93 -7.39 -5.01 5.28
CA ALA A 93 -6.40 -5.78 6.02
C ALA A 93 -6.99 -6.54 7.22
N ILE A 94 -8.12 -6.09 7.75
CA ILE A 94 -8.77 -6.74 8.91
C ILE A 94 -10.05 -7.44 8.47
N GLU A 95 -10.04 -8.76 8.53
CA GLU A 95 -11.23 -9.56 8.29
C GLU A 95 -12.33 -9.22 9.30
N GLY A 96 -13.53 -8.92 8.81
CA GLY A 96 -14.67 -8.50 9.63
C GLY A 96 -14.81 -6.99 9.82
N VAL A 97 -13.79 -6.19 9.49
CA VAL A 97 -13.90 -4.72 9.48
C VAL A 97 -14.31 -4.26 8.08
N GLY A 98 -15.61 -4.12 7.85
CA GLY A 98 -16.11 -3.57 6.59
C GLY A 98 -15.87 -2.06 6.46
N LYS A 99 -15.94 -1.52 5.23
CA LYS A 99 -15.76 -0.08 4.93
C LYS A 99 -16.57 0.85 5.84
N GLY A 100 -17.81 0.47 6.17
CA GLY A 100 -18.67 1.26 7.06
C GLY A 100 -18.13 1.35 8.48
N TYR A 101 -17.61 0.26 9.03
CA TYR A 101 -17.03 0.24 10.37
C TYR A 101 -15.65 0.90 10.40
N ALA A 102 -14.80 0.63 9.40
CA ALA A 102 -13.52 1.31 9.22
C ALA A 102 -13.68 2.84 9.24
N LYS A 103 -14.66 3.36 8.51
CA LYS A 103 -14.96 4.79 8.51
C LYS A 103 -15.34 5.32 9.90
N LYS A 104 -16.16 4.60 10.65
CA LYS A 104 -16.53 4.99 12.02
C LYS A 104 -15.32 4.98 12.96
N LEU A 105 -14.47 3.97 12.86
CA LEU A 105 -13.25 3.86 13.66
C LEU A 105 -12.34 5.06 13.40
N VAL A 106 -12.08 5.38 12.13
CA VAL A 106 -11.25 6.54 11.76
C VAL A 106 -11.91 7.87 12.15
N GLN A 107 -13.24 7.99 12.06
CA GLN A 107 -13.96 9.19 12.52
C GLN A 107 -13.89 9.40 14.04
N ALA A 108 -13.90 8.32 14.82
CA ALA A 108 -13.89 8.39 16.27
C ALA A 108 -12.47 8.46 16.87
N LEU A 109 -11.51 7.78 16.25
CA LEU A 109 -10.16 7.53 16.78
C LEU A 109 -9.06 8.20 15.95
N GLY A 110 -9.38 8.72 14.77
CA GLY A 110 -8.43 9.42 13.92
C GLY A 110 -7.25 8.53 13.48
N ALA A 111 -6.05 9.11 13.49
CA ALA A 111 -4.81 8.41 13.15
C ALA A 111 -4.34 7.43 14.25
N GLU A 112 -4.87 7.55 15.46
CA GLU A 112 -4.52 6.70 16.62
C GLU A 112 -5.26 5.36 16.61
N VAL A 113 -6.12 5.12 15.62
CA VAL A 113 -6.95 3.90 15.54
C VAL A 113 -6.14 2.61 15.59
N PHE A 114 -4.94 2.57 14.99
CA PHE A 114 -4.08 1.39 15.04
C PHE A 114 -3.61 1.09 16.46
N GLN A 115 -3.20 2.13 17.19
CA GLN A 115 -2.78 2.03 18.57
C GLN A 115 -3.95 1.59 19.46
N VAL A 116 -5.15 2.15 19.26
CA VAL A 116 -6.34 1.76 20.03
C VAL A 116 -6.76 0.31 19.77
N ILE A 117 -6.62 -0.19 18.54
CA ILE A 117 -6.89 -1.60 18.23
C ILE A 117 -5.89 -2.52 18.96
N GLU A 118 -4.63 -2.11 19.09
CA GLU A 118 -3.57 -2.91 19.71
C GLU A 118 -3.58 -2.83 21.25
N GLU A 119 -3.77 -1.64 21.81
CA GLU A 119 -3.66 -1.39 23.26
C GLU A 119 -5.00 -1.41 24.00
N GLU A 120 -6.11 -0.98 23.36
CA GLU A 120 -7.41 -0.79 24.01
C GLU A 120 -8.59 -1.35 23.19
N PRO A 121 -8.61 -2.64 22.84
CA PRO A 121 -9.64 -3.23 21.97
C PRO A 121 -11.06 -3.11 22.53
N GLU A 122 -11.23 -2.89 23.83
CA GLU A 122 -12.51 -2.64 24.47
C GLU A 122 -13.18 -1.32 24.04
N ARG A 123 -12.41 -0.32 23.64
CA ARG A 123 -12.93 0.95 23.11
C ARG A 123 -13.62 0.77 21.76
N LEU A 124 -13.27 -0.26 21.00
CA LEU A 124 -13.95 -0.62 19.74
C LEU A 124 -15.42 -0.97 19.98
N ARG A 125 -15.75 -1.61 21.11
CA ARG A 125 -17.12 -1.98 21.47
C ARG A 125 -18.02 -0.78 21.76
N ALA A 126 -17.43 0.36 22.14
CA ALA A 126 -18.18 1.59 22.38
C ALA A 126 -18.63 2.27 21.07
N ILE A 127 -18.05 1.89 19.93
CA ILE A 127 -18.35 2.45 18.61
C ILE A 127 -19.52 1.66 17.99
N LYS A 128 -20.73 2.24 18.03
CA LYS A 128 -21.97 1.70 17.43
C LYS A 128 -22.10 2.02 15.94
#